data_AF-A0AAN8GZH6-F1
#
_entry.id   AF-A0AAN8GZH6-F1
#
_cell.length_a   1.000
_cell.length_b   1.000
_cell.length_c   1.000
_cell.angle_alpha   90.00
_cell.angle_beta   90.00
_cell.angle_gamma   90.00
#
_symmetry.space_group_name_H-M   'P 1'
#
loop_
_entity.id
_entity.type
_entity.pdbx_description
1 polymer ?
#
loop_
_entity_poly.entity_id
_entity_poly.type
_entity_poly.pdbx_seq_one_letter_code
_entity_poly.pdbx_strand_id
1 'polypeptide(L)'
;MVSLEVGDLLEDCLRAARLSTHSTEAERLDFCLCRDSLCAELASLLQDSMEMKWPFVPEKWQYKQSVSADDKTNLSDLNSTHLMQLLAVLKASIVAQEAGTALSVVFLVDRFLYWTDESSRLLKITKLLHKHHPDTPVAPQLVIRQARVYLNSGKLQKAEYILSSLINNSGSTGCWVYHSESDRALVQAVSVQVRGMILRMLGHWSLSLTSPDIDLSLLGDRSHRLLSAAQAAKMAVVYSQYTSLYVLTNVPTQGTCLLSYSFSVECPATQRQSFLLQAREAFSIGLLTKAEGELVTSKQELHTFLKAAYSLTVTHKWLGTPSSVVAKATEACQKVLAHFYDYSNAETQHKDSLCGEITQLVAQVKLLLRVDPFNNSEKGSFIPDSYRNIEDTSVDFTLEGFAKVMRKFQKYHASLCDTTNTNCKGAKEGVTLCITALGTTIGTECGTEA
;
A
#
# COMPACT_ATOMS: atom_id res chain seq x y z
N MET A 1 6.94 13.58 17.15
CA MET A 1 8.11 12.96 17.87
C MET A 1 8.52 11.57 17.33
N VAL A 2 7.58 10.62 17.15
CA VAL A 2 7.84 9.22 16.76
C VAL A 2 8.62 9.03 15.44
N SER A 3 8.41 9.87 14.42
CA SER A 3 9.06 9.69 13.11
C SER A 3 10.57 9.95 13.11
N LEU A 4 11.10 10.81 13.99
CA LEU A 4 12.53 11.10 14.09
C LEU A 4 13.27 9.91 14.73
N GLU A 5 12.69 9.40 15.82
CA GLU A 5 13.22 8.26 16.56
C GLU A 5 13.29 6.98 15.72
N VAL A 6 12.29 6.74 14.86
CA VAL A 6 12.28 5.58 13.93
C VAL A 6 13.40 5.68 12.89
N GLY A 7 13.61 6.86 12.31
CA GLY A 7 14.68 7.08 11.34
C GLY A 7 16.06 6.84 11.97
N ASP A 8 16.29 7.40 13.15
CA ASP A 8 17.55 7.26 13.87
C ASP A 8 17.84 5.80 14.26
N LEU A 9 16.82 5.07 14.78
CA LEU A 9 16.95 3.65 15.08
C LEU A 9 17.23 2.78 13.86
N LEU A 10 16.63 3.08 12.72
CA LEU A 10 16.92 2.36 11.49
C LEU A 10 18.33 2.69 10.96
N GLU A 11 18.84 3.91 11.16
CA GLU A 11 20.24 4.22 10.83
C GLU A 11 21.21 3.48 11.75
N ASP A 12 20.87 3.36 13.04
CA ASP A 12 21.60 2.50 13.98
C ASP A 12 21.65 1.03 13.52
N CYS A 13 20.51 0.48 13.12
CA CYS A 13 20.43 -0.88 12.56
C CYS A 13 21.29 -0.99 11.29
N LEU A 14 21.28 0.03 10.43
CA LEU A 14 22.08 0.07 9.21
C LEU A 14 23.58 0.12 9.51
N ARG A 15 24.00 0.89 10.52
CA ARG A 15 25.39 0.92 11.00
C ARG A 15 25.81 -0.43 11.56
N ALA A 16 24.98 -1.05 12.40
CA ALA A 16 25.24 -2.38 12.95
C ALA A 16 25.38 -3.44 11.83
N ALA A 17 24.48 -3.42 10.84
CA ALA A 17 24.51 -4.35 9.72
C ALA A 17 25.73 -4.20 8.79
N ARG A 18 26.42 -3.03 8.80
CA ARG A 18 27.67 -2.83 8.06
C ARG A 18 28.89 -3.40 8.76
N LEU A 19 28.89 -3.43 10.09
CA LEU A 19 30.08 -3.72 10.88
C LEU A 19 30.40 -5.22 10.97
N SER A 20 29.42 -6.11 10.77
CA SER A 20 29.54 -7.59 10.72
C SER A 20 30.76 -8.14 11.47
N THR A 21 30.65 -8.18 12.81
CA THR A 21 31.64 -8.73 13.73
C THR A 21 31.13 -9.98 14.43
N HIS A 22 32.02 -10.76 15.04
CA HIS A 22 31.62 -11.84 15.94
C HIS A 22 30.82 -11.29 17.13
N SER A 23 29.68 -11.91 17.43
CA SER A 23 28.82 -11.56 18.56
C SER A 23 29.46 -11.99 19.89
N THR A 24 29.44 -11.12 20.88
CA THR A 24 29.80 -11.41 22.28
C THR A 24 28.64 -12.09 23.02
N GLU A 25 28.94 -12.72 24.16
CA GLU A 25 27.91 -13.36 25.00
C GLU A 25 26.92 -12.34 25.57
N ALA A 26 27.39 -11.14 25.91
CA ALA A 26 26.54 -10.05 26.38
C ALA A 26 25.51 -9.62 25.32
N GLU A 27 25.92 -9.54 24.05
CA GLU A 27 25.04 -9.18 22.94
C GLU A 27 24.00 -10.27 22.65
N ARG A 28 24.35 -11.55 22.82
CA ARG A 28 23.39 -12.66 22.71
C ARG A 28 22.36 -12.65 23.84
N LEU A 29 22.81 -12.35 25.06
CA LEU A 29 21.90 -12.22 26.20
C LEU A 29 20.94 -11.03 26.02
N ASP A 30 21.45 -9.88 25.56
CA ASP A 30 20.65 -8.70 25.26
C ASP A 30 19.59 -8.99 24.17
N PHE A 31 19.97 -9.73 23.13
CA PHE A 31 19.02 -10.22 22.12
C PHE A 31 17.91 -11.08 22.73
N CYS A 32 18.24 -12.06 23.59
CA CYS A 32 17.24 -12.89 24.25
C CYS A 32 16.28 -12.05 25.11
N LEU A 33 16.80 -11.10 25.89
CA LEU A 33 15.99 -10.20 26.71
C LEU A 33 15.05 -9.33 25.87
N CYS A 34 15.56 -8.77 24.77
CA CYS A 34 14.75 -7.98 23.84
C CYS A 34 13.63 -8.83 23.22
N ARG A 35 13.96 -10.02 22.73
CA ARG A 35 13.00 -10.93 22.10
C ARG A 35 11.93 -11.41 23.08
N ASP A 36 12.33 -11.81 24.28
CA ASP A 36 11.42 -12.35 25.30
C ASP A 36 10.53 -11.26 25.94
N SER A 37 10.85 -9.98 25.72
CA SER A 37 9.99 -8.86 26.09
C SER A 37 8.76 -8.66 25.19
N LEU A 38 8.75 -9.27 23.99
CA LEU A 38 7.64 -9.13 23.04
C LEU A 38 6.34 -9.68 23.63
N CYS A 39 5.22 -9.02 23.34
CA CYS A 39 3.92 -9.57 23.70
C CYS A 39 3.66 -10.88 22.94
N ALA A 40 2.80 -11.74 23.49
CA ALA A 40 2.54 -13.08 22.95
C ALA A 40 2.12 -13.06 21.47
N GLU A 41 1.36 -12.05 21.05
CA GLU A 41 0.92 -11.89 19.66
C GLU A 41 2.10 -11.59 18.72
N LEU A 42 2.98 -10.65 19.08
CA LEU A 42 4.17 -10.33 18.29
C LEU A 42 5.18 -11.47 18.27
N ALA A 43 5.36 -12.17 19.39
CA ALA A 43 6.21 -13.35 19.47
C ALA A 43 5.70 -14.45 18.52
N SER A 44 4.38 -14.68 18.48
CA SER A 44 3.77 -15.63 17.54
C SER A 44 3.94 -15.19 16.08
N LEU A 45 3.72 -13.91 15.76
CA LEU A 45 3.92 -13.39 14.41
C LEU A 45 5.39 -13.48 13.95
N LEU A 46 6.33 -13.25 14.86
CA LEU A 46 7.75 -13.37 14.61
C LEU A 46 8.13 -14.83 14.31
N GLN A 47 7.61 -15.77 15.09
CA GLN A 47 7.82 -17.19 14.87
C GLN A 47 7.20 -17.65 13.53
N ASP A 48 5.97 -17.26 13.24
CA ASP A 48 5.28 -17.57 11.99
C ASP A 48 6.03 -17.02 10.76
N SER A 49 6.62 -15.84 10.89
CA SER A 49 7.48 -15.24 9.87
C SER A 49 8.75 -16.05 9.67
N MET A 50 9.41 -16.49 10.74
CA MET A 50 10.62 -17.32 10.67
C MET A 50 10.34 -18.68 10.03
N GLU A 51 9.15 -19.23 10.27
CA GLU A 51 8.66 -20.46 9.66
C GLU A 51 8.19 -20.28 8.21
N MET A 52 8.25 -19.07 7.64
CA MET A 52 7.82 -18.77 6.26
C MET A 52 6.35 -19.13 5.99
N LYS A 53 5.47 -19.02 7.00
CA LYS A 53 4.06 -19.45 6.89
C LYS A 53 3.31 -18.79 5.75
N TRP A 54 3.66 -17.56 5.40
CA TRP A 54 3.00 -16.77 4.36
C TRP A 54 3.99 -15.86 3.63
N PRO A 55 3.83 -15.62 2.31
CA PRO A 55 4.71 -14.73 1.55
C PRO A 55 4.45 -13.23 1.81
N PHE A 56 3.33 -12.89 2.45
CA PHE A 56 2.93 -11.54 2.87
C PHE A 56 2.26 -11.61 4.24
N VAL A 57 2.55 -10.64 5.13
CA VAL A 57 1.94 -10.59 6.48
C VAL A 57 0.42 -10.40 6.33
N PRO A 58 -0.43 -11.37 6.69
CA PRO A 58 -1.86 -11.28 6.41
C PRO A 58 -2.56 -10.40 7.45
N GLU A 59 -3.51 -9.56 7.03
CA GLU A 59 -4.42 -8.93 8.01
C GLU A 59 -5.37 -10.00 8.58
N LYS A 60 -5.82 -9.84 9.83
CA LYS A 60 -6.67 -10.85 10.50
C LYS A 60 -8.01 -11.09 9.79
N TRP A 61 -8.55 -10.05 9.15
CA TRP A 61 -9.79 -10.10 8.38
C TRP A 61 -9.60 -10.58 6.93
N GLN A 62 -8.36 -10.59 6.40
CA GLN A 62 -8.10 -10.65 4.95
C GLN A 62 -8.67 -11.88 4.23
N TYR A 63 -8.66 -13.04 4.90
CA TYR A 63 -9.05 -14.32 4.30
C TYR A 63 -10.27 -14.97 4.98
N LYS A 64 -10.98 -14.23 5.84
CA LYS A 64 -12.14 -14.73 6.57
C LYS A 64 -13.44 -14.32 5.90
N GLN A 65 -14.33 -15.29 5.66
CA GLN A 65 -15.69 -15.00 5.17
C GLN A 65 -16.57 -14.36 6.26
N SER A 66 -16.43 -14.84 7.50
CA SER A 66 -17.11 -14.27 8.67
C SER A 66 -16.06 -13.58 9.54
N VAL A 67 -16.11 -12.25 9.57
CA VAL A 67 -15.14 -11.39 10.28
C VAL A 67 -15.69 -11.06 11.66
N SER A 68 -15.03 -11.56 12.71
CA SER A 68 -15.40 -11.27 14.10
C SER A 68 -14.93 -9.87 14.54
N ALA A 69 -15.28 -9.45 15.75
CA ALA A 69 -14.79 -8.16 16.28
C ALA A 69 -13.26 -8.13 16.43
N ASP A 70 -12.64 -9.25 16.82
CA ASP A 70 -11.19 -9.36 17.04
C ASP A 70 -10.39 -9.30 15.73
N ASP A 71 -11.03 -9.70 14.63
CA ASP A 71 -10.44 -9.72 13.29
C ASP A 71 -10.32 -8.32 12.66
N LYS A 72 -11.05 -7.34 13.19
CA LYS A 72 -11.13 -5.97 12.67
C LYS A 72 -9.99 -5.07 13.17
N THR A 73 -8.95 -5.69 13.72
CA THR A 73 -7.72 -5.01 14.12
C THR A 73 -6.70 -5.11 12.99
N ASN A 74 -6.09 -3.98 12.61
CA ASN A 74 -5.07 -3.96 11.55
C ASN A 74 -3.68 -4.20 12.16
N LEU A 75 -2.85 -4.95 11.44
CA LEU A 75 -1.45 -5.13 11.83
C LEU A 75 -0.66 -3.82 11.83
N SER A 76 -1.09 -2.82 11.04
CA SER A 76 -0.52 -1.48 11.10
C SER A 76 -0.63 -0.87 12.49
N ASP A 77 -1.74 -1.13 13.19
CA ASP A 77 -2.03 -0.52 14.49
C ASP A 77 -1.18 -1.20 15.57
N LEU A 78 -1.11 -2.53 15.53
CA LEU A 78 -0.22 -3.33 16.37
C LEU A 78 1.24 -2.93 16.15
N ASN A 79 1.68 -2.86 14.89
CA ASN A 79 3.03 -2.45 14.54
C ASN A 79 3.32 -1.02 14.98
N SER A 80 2.38 -0.08 14.81
CA SER A 80 2.58 1.32 15.24
C SER A 80 2.77 1.43 16.76
N THR A 81 2.04 0.61 17.52
CA THR A 81 2.09 0.59 19.00
C THR A 81 3.40 0.00 19.50
N HIS A 82 3.93 -1.01 18.82
CA HIS A 82 5.12 -1.76 19.24
C HIS A 82 6.36 -1.52 18.37
N LEU A 83 6.35 -0.50 17.52
CA LEU A 83 7.40 -0.28 16.52
C LEU A 83 8.78 -0.15 17.17
N MET A 84 8.88 0.64 18.24
CA MET A 84 10.14 0.88 18.93
C MET A 84 10.71 -0.42 19.52
N GLN A 85 9.84 -1.28 20.06
CA GLN A 85 10.22 -2.58 20.57
C GLN A 85 10.69 -3.52 19.46
N LEU A 86 9.99 -3.55 18.31
CA LEU A 86 10.41 -4.32 17.14
C LEU A 86 11.75 -3.83 16.58
N LEU A 87 11.99 -2.51 16.51
CA LEU A 87 13.26 -1.95 16.07
C LEU A 87 14.41 -2.23 17.05
N ALA A 88 14.13 -2.29 18.36
CA ALA A 88 15.11 -2.74 19.36
C ALA A 88 15.48 -4.21 19.13
N VAL A 89 14.50 -5.10 18.90
CA VAL A 89 14.75 -6.51 18.56
C VAL A 89 15.51 -6.63 17.24
N LEU A 90 15.20 -5.80 16.23
CA LEU A 90 15.95 -5.76 14.98
C LEU A 90 17.43 -5.42 15.23
N LYS A 91 17.72 -4.36 15.99
CA LYS A 91 19.09 -3.97 16.31
C LYS A 91 19.82 -5.09 17.07
N ALA A 92 19.21 -5.63 18.12
CA ALA A 92 19.81 -6.68 18.94
C ALA A 92 20.07 -7.97 18.13
N SER A 93 19.13 -8.38 17.27
CA SER A 93 19.32 -9.54 16.39
C SER A 93 20.41 -9.35 15.34
N ILE A 94 20.56 -8.15 14.78
CA ILE A 94 21.67 -7.83 13.86
C ILE A 94 23.03 -7.97 14.58
N VAL A 95 23.15 -7.41 15.78
CA VAL A 95 24.38 -7.44 16.57
C VAL A 95 24.71 -8.87 17.02
N ALA A 96 23.71 -9.63 17.47
CA ALA A 96 23.85 -11.03 17.88
C ALA A 96 24.07 -12.02 16.71
N GLN A 97 24.09 -11.54 15.45
CA GLN A 97 24.19 -12.36 14.24
C GLN A 97 23.01 -13.33 14.02
N GLU A 98 21.84 -12.99 14.56
CA GLU A 98 20.59 -13.76 14.43
C GLU A 98 19.81 -13.32 13.19
N ALA A 99 20.35 -13.63 12.01
CA ALA A 99 19.84 -13.15 10.72
C ALA A 99 18.38 -13.55 10.44
N GLY A 100 17.97 -14.75 10.86
CA GLY A 100 16.60 -15.23 10.68
C GLY A 100 15.57 -14.38 11.42
N THR A 101 15.88 -14.01 12.67
CA THR A 101 15.05 -13.09 13.45
C THR A 101 15.09 -11.68 12.88
N ALA A 102 16.27 -11.16 12.52
CA ALA A 102 16.41 -9.83 11.95
C ALA A 102 15.57 -9.67 10.65
N LEU A 103 15.67 -10.61 9.72
CA LEU A 103 14.91 -10.59 8.47
C LEU A 103 13.40 -10.78 8.70
N SER A 104 13.00 -11.54 9.73
CA SER A 104 11.60 -11.70 10.11
C SER A 104 11.01 -10.42 10.71
N VAL A 105 11.76 -9.71 11.55
CA VAL A 105 11.34 -8.38 12.04
C VAL A 105 11.19 -7.41 10.87
N VAL A 106 12.18 -7.37 9.97
CA VAL A 106 12.13 -6.55 8.74
C VAL A 106 10.88 -6.85 7.92
N PHE A 107 10.51 -8.13 7.78
CA PHE A 107 9.30 -8.55 7.09
C PHE A 107 8.02 -8.02 7.76
N LEU A 108 7.93 -8.12 9.09
CA LEU A 108 6.79 -7.64 9.87
C LEU A 108 6.59 -6.12 9.79
N VAL A 109 7.68 -5.34 9.87
CA VAL A 109 7.61 -3.86 9.86
C VAL A 109 7.54 -3.26 8.46
N ASP A 110 7.79 -4.03 7.40
CA ASP A 110 7.88 -3.53 6.02
C ASP A 110 6.63 -2.75 5.57
N ARG A 111 5.43 -3.28 5.83
CA ARG A 111 4.19 -2.61 5.42
C ARG A 111 4.05 -1.25 6.10
N PHE A 112 4.33 -1.19 7.40
CA PHE A 112 4.26 0.06 8.15
C PHE A 112 5.29 1.07 7.66
N LEU A 113 6.56 0.67 7.55
CA LEU A 113 7.65 1.54 7.13
C LEU A 113 7.56 2.00 5.67
N TYR A 114 6.78 1.30 4.83
CA TYR A 114 6.43 1.81 3.50
C TYR A 114 5.52 3.03 3.53
N TRP A 115 4.55 3.05 4.45
CA TRP A 115 3.64 4.19 4.58
C TRP A 115 4.31 5.42 5.19
N THR A 116 5.40 5.22 5.94
CA THR A 116 6.22 6.28 6.53
C THR A 116 7.45 6.64 5.70
N ASP A 117 7.56 6.15 4.46
CA ASP A 117 8.65 6.45 3.50
C ASP A 117 10.06 6.01 3.94
N GLU A 118 10.17 4.98 4.79
CA GLU A 118 11.45 4.44 5.28
C GLU A 118 11.88 3.12 4.60
N SER A 119 11.13 2.65 3.59
CA SER A 119 11.44 1.40 2.88
C SER A 119 12.84 1.38 2.26
N SER A 120 13.33 2.53 1.77
CA SER A 120 14.67 2.60 1.17
C SER A 120 15.77 2.26 2.19
N ARG A 121 15.61 2.68 3.44
CA ARG A 121 16.56 2.40 4.52
C ARG A 121 16.42 0.95 4.99
N LEU A 122 15.18 0.49 5.18
CA LEU A 122 14.87 -0.89 5.54
C LEU A 122 15.47 -1.89 4.53
N LEU A 123 15.30 -1.66 3.22
CA LEU A 123 15.84 -2.54 2.18
C LEU A 123 17.37 -2.55 2.11
N LYS A 124 18.05 -1.46 2.49
CA LYS A 124 19.52 -1.44 2.62
C LYS A 124 19.97 -2.39 3.75
N ILE A 125 19.27 -2.38 4.87
CA ILE A 125 19.51 -3.32 5.98
C ILE A 125 19.28 -4.76 5.49
N THR A 126 18.14 -5.03 4.84
CA THR A 126 17.82 -6.35 4.26
C THR A 126 18.94 -6.85 3.33
N LYS A 127 19.45 -5.97 2.46
CA LYS A 127 20.51 -6.31 1.51
C LYS A 127 21.83 -6.64 2.20
N LEU A 128 22.20 -5.91 3.25
CA LEU A 128 23.40 -6.20 4.02
C LEU A 128 23.26 -7.53 4.77
N LEU A 129 22.12 -7.75 5.44
CA LEU A 129 21.86 -9.01 6.14
C LEU A 129 21.96 -10.21 5.21
N HIS A 130 21.33 -10.13 4.04
CA HIS A 130 21.40 -11.21 3.05
C HIS A 130 22.79 -11.36 2.41
N LYS A 131 23.61 -10.30 2.34
CA LYS A 131 25.01 -10.39 1.90
C LYS A 131 25.86 -11.18 2.91
N HIS A 132 25.62 -10.98 4.21
CA HIS A 132 26.35 -11.67 5.28
C HIS A 132 25.82 -13.10 5.50
N HIS A 133 24.53 -13.31 5.28
CA HIS A 133 23.82 -14.57 5.53
C HIS A 133 23.00 -14.98 4.29
N PRO A 134 23.65 -15.46 3.22
CA PRO A 134 22.99 -15.73 1.93
C PRO A 134 21.96 -16.86 1.99
N ASP A 135 22.10 -17.78 2.95
CA ASP A 135 21.19 -18.91 3.12
C ASP A 135 19.94 -18.54 3.94
N THR A 136 19.87 -17.33 4.51
CA THR A 136 18.69 -16.89 5.26
C THR A 136 17.59 -16.39 4.30
N PRO A 137 16.35 -16.90 4.42
CA PRO A 137 15.27 -16.57 3.51
C PRO A 137 14.82 -15.10 3.63
N VAL A 138 14.54 -14.49 2.48
CA VAL A 138 13.99 -13.13 2.37
C VAL A 138 12.59 -13.22 1.79
N ALA A 139 11.61 -12.66 2.50
CA ALA A 139 10.20 -12.73 2.11
C ALA A 139 9.93 -12.10 0.73
N PRO A 140 9.07 -12.71 -0.11
CA PRO A 140 8.63 -12.15 -1.39
C PRO A 140 8.06 -10.73 -1.27
N GLN A 141 7.40 -10.40 -0.15
CA GLN A 141 6.94 -9.04 0.15
C GLN A 141 8.06 -8.00 0.07
N LEU A 142 9.26 -8.29 0.60
CA LEU A 142 10.42 -7.38 0.59
C LEU A 142 11.02 -7.25 -0.82
N VAL A 143 10.98 -8.33 -1.60
CA VAL A 143 11.42 -8.31 -3.00
C VAL A 143 10.49 -7.43 -3.85
N ILE A 144 9.18 -7.57 -3.66
CA ILE A 144 8.18 -6.71 -4.32
C ILE A 144 8.29 -5.26 -3.79
N ARG A 145 8.63 -5.06 -2.51
CA ARG A 145 8.90 -3.72 -1.96
C ARG A 145 10.03 -3.04 -2.72
N GLN A 146 11.12 -3.75 -3.02
CA GLN A 146 12.21 -3.22 -3.82
C GLN A 146 11.75 -2.79 -5.23
N ALA A 147 10.86 -3.57 -5.86
CA ALA A 147 10.25 -3.19 -7.14
C ALA A 147 9.38 -1.92 -7.01
N ARG A 148 8.59 -1.77 -5.93
CA ARG A 148 7.80 -0.56 -5.67
C ARG A 148 8.68 0.68 -5.45
N VAL A 149 9.79 0.56 -4.72
CA VAL A 149 10.76 1.66 -4.55
C VAL A 149 11.39 2.08 -5.88
N TYR A 150 11.71 1.12 -6.76
CA TYR A 150 12.18 1.44 -8.10
C TYR A 150 11.12 2.10 -8.97
N LEU A 151 9.88 1.61 -8.91
CA LEU A 151 8.74 2.22 -9.60
C LEU A 151 8.56 3.68 -9.17
N ASN A 152 8.53 3.95 -7.86
CA ASN A 152 8.33 5.29 -7.32
C ASN A 152 9.49 6.25 -7.65
N SER A 153 10.70 5.72 -7.86
CA SER A 153 11.88 6.51 -8.26
C SER A 153 12.10 6.57 -9.78
N GLY A 154 11.15 6.11 -10.59
CA GLY A 154 11.24 6.13 -12.06
C GLY A 154 12.18 5.08 -12.66
N LYS A 155 12.74 4.17 -11.87
CA LYS A 155 13.63 3.08 -12.31
C LYS A 155 12.83 1.90 -12.85
N LEU A 156 11.98 2.15 -13.85
CA LEU A 156 10.96 1.20 -14.32
C LEU A 156 11.54 -0.12 -14.83
N GLN A 157 12.66 -0.09 -15.55
CA GLN A 157 13.31 -1.32 -16.05
C GLN A 157 13.80 -2.22 -14.89
N LYS A 158 14.33 -1.63 -13.80
CA LYS A 158 14.77 -2.39 -12.63
C LYS A 158 13.58 -3.00 -11.89
N ALA A 159 12.48 -2.26 -11.77
CA ALA A 159 11.24 -2.80 -11.20
C ALA A 159 10.71 -3.96 -12.05
N GLU A 160 10.64 -3.77 -13.37
CA GLU A 160 10.13 -4.76 -14.32
C GLU A 160 10.96 -6.06 -14.34
N TYR A 161 12.29 -5.96 -14.18
CA TYR A 161 13.15 -7.14 -14.08
C TYR A 161 12.78 -8.02 -12.87
N ILE A 162 12.58 -7.41 -11.70
CA ILE A 162 12.15 -8.12 -10.48
C ILE A 162 10.79 -8.80 -10.70
N LEU A 163 9.82 -8.03 -11.18
CA LEU A 163 8.45 -8.50 -11.37
C LEU A 163 8.38 -9.61 -12.42
N SER A 164 9.14 -9.49 -13.51
CA SER A 164 9.24 -10.51 -14.56
C SER A 164 9.75 -11.83 -14.02
N SER A 165 10.78 -11.81 -13.17
CA SER A 165 11.28 -13.02 -12.54
C SER A 165 10.22 -13.69 -11.67
N LEU A 166 9.59 -12.94 -10.76
CA LEU A 166 8.57 -13.49 -9.88
C LEU A 166 7.38 -14.04 -10.68
N ILE A 167 7.00 -13.37 -11.76
CA ILE A 167 5.92 -13.79 -12.64
C ILE A 167 6.28 -15.07 -13.40
N ASN A 168 7.46 -15.14 -14.01
CA ASN A 168 7.84 -16.24 -14.89
C ASN A 168 8.31 -17.47 -14.11
N ASN A 169 8.82 -17.31 -12.89
CA ASN A 169 9.35 -18.40 -12.04
C ASN A 169 8.38 -18.83 -10.93
N SER A 170 7.07 -18.70 -11.14
CA SER A 170 6.03 -19.13 -10.18
C SER A 170 6.24 -18.59 -8.77
N GLY A 171 6.52 -17.30 -8.67
CA GLY A 171 6.78 -16.57 -7.43
C GLY A 171 8.16 -16.81 -6.81
N SER A 172 8.94 -17.78 -7.29
CA SER A 172 10.16 -18.24 -6.61
C SER A 172 11.21 -17.13 -6.42
N THR A 173 11.79 -17.05 -5.23
CA THR A 173 12.81 -16.06 -4.86
C THR A 173 13.70 -16.58 -3.74
N GLY A 174 15.02 -16.45 -3.89
CA GLY A 174 16.02 -16.94 -2.91
C GLY A 174 15.74 -18.37 -2.40
N CYS A 175 15.96 -18.59 -1.11
CA CYS A 175 15.64 -19.84 -0.41
C CYS A 175 14.25 -19.83 0.27
N TRP A 176 13.33 -18.95 -0.16
CA TRP A 176 11.98 -18.90 0.41
C TRP A 176 11.18 -20.16 0.05
N VAL A 177 10.60 -20.83 1.05
CA VAL A 177 9.78 -22.02 0.88
C VAL A 177 8.30 -21.67 1.02
N TYR A 178 7.49 -22.12 0.06
CA TYR A 178 6.04 -21.93 0.05
C TYR A 178 5.35 -23.15 0.63
N HIS A 179 4.33 -22.93 1.46
CA HIS A 179 3.51 -24.00 2.04
C HIS A 179 2.35 -24.42 1.13
N SER A 180 1.99 -23.58 0.14
CA SER A 180 0.92 -23.87 -0.80
C SER A 180 1.20 -23.30 -2.20
N GLU A 181 0.61 -23.91 -3.22
CA GLU A 181 0.63 -23.37 -4.59
C GLU A 181 -0.18 -22.07 -4.69
N SER A 182 -1.19 -21.88 -3.84
CA SER A 182 -1.93 -20.61 -3.74
C SER A 182 -1.03 -19.45 -3.32
N ASP A 183 -0.04 -19.67 -2.45
CA ASP A 183 0.90 -18.61 -2.04
C ASP A 183 1.81 -18.18 -3.20
N ARG A 184 2.22 -19.13 -4.05
CA ARG A 184 2.97 -18.82 -5.28
C ARG A 184 2.12 -18.00 -6.23
N ALA A 185 0.87 -18.42 -6.44
CA ALA A 185 -0.09 -17.68 -7.27
C ALA A 185 -0.35 -16.27 -6.71
N LEU A 186 -0.44 -16.11 -5.40
CA LEU A 186 -0.59 -14.81 -4.73
C LEU A 186 0.61 -13.89 -5.02
N VAL A 187 1.84 -14.40 -4.92
CA VAL A 187 3.05 -13.61 -5.27
C VAL A 187 3.05 -13.18 -6.74
N GLN A 188 2.64 -14.07 -7.65
CA GLN A 188 2.49 -13.73 -9.06
C GLN A 188 1.40 -12.66 -9.26
N ALA A 189 0.25 -12.80 -8.62
CA ALA A 189 -0.88 -11.88 -8.76
C ALA A 189 -0.49 -10.47 -8.30
N VAL A 190 0.16 -10.34 -7.14
CA VAL A 190 0.68 -9.05 -6.65
C VAL A 190 1.75 -8.50 -7.60
N SER A 191 2.61 -9.34 -8.16
CA SER A 191 3.62 -8.91 -9.13
C SER A 191 3.00 -8.37 -10.42
N VAL A 192 1.96 -9.03 -10.94
CA VAL A 192 1.18 -8.57 -12.10
C VAL A 192 0.48 -7.25 -11.78
N GLN A 193 -0.09 -7.11 -10.58
CA GLN A 193 -0.71 -5.86 -10.13
C GLN A 193 0.28 -4.70 -10.17
N VAL A 194 1.51 -4.88 -9.65
CA VAL A 194 2.56 -3.85 -9.68
C VAL A 194 3.04 -3.57 -11.11
N ARG A 195 3.18 -4.58 -11.96
CA ARG A 195 3.48 -4.39 -13.39
C ARG A 195 2.39 -3.55 -14.07
N GLY A 196 1.12 -3.77 -13.72
CA GLY A 196 0.00 -2.93 -14.18
C GLY A 196 0.15 -1.45 -13.77
N MET A 197 0.77 -1.17 -12.62
CA MET A 197 1.11 0.21 -12.22
C MET A 197 2.21 0.81 -13.12
N ILE A 198 3.20 0.02 -13.53
CA ILE A 198 4.24 0.47 -14.49
C ILE A 198 3.59 0.85 -15.82
N LEU A 199 2.76 -0.03 -16.37
CA LEU A 199 2.04 0.22 -17.63
C LEU A 199 1.15 1.47 -17.55
N ARG A 200 0.52 1.68 -16.40
CA ARG A 200 -0.26 2.89 -16.10
C ARG A 200 0.60 4.15 -16.16
N MET A 201 1.78 4.15 -15.55
CA MET A 201 2.70 5.28 -15.57
C MET A 201 3.21 5.58 -16.98
N LEU A 202 3.32 4.56 -17.83
CA LEU A 202 3.70 4.68 -19.24
C LEU A 202 2.53 5.11 -20.15
N GLY A 203 1.31 5.23 -19.63
CA GLY A 203 0.13 5.60 -20.41
C GLY A 203 -0.42 4.47 -21.30
N HIS A 204 -0.05 3.21 -21.03
CA HIS A 204 -0.56 2.06 -21.76
C HIS A 204 -1.89 1.55 -21.16
N TRP A 205 -2.98 2.23 -21.50
CA TRP A 205 -4.32 1.98 -20.93
C TRP A 205 -5.14 0.90 -21.65
N SER A 206 -4.81 0.56 -22.90
CA SER A 206 -5.66 -0.21 -23.81
C SER A 206 -5.69 -1.72 -23.58
N LEU A 207 -4.92 -2.25 -22.62
CA LEU A 207 -4.66 -3.69 -22.56
C LEU A 207 -5.84 -4.57 -22.07
N SER A 208 -6.98 -4.01 -21.64
CA SER A 208 -7.89 -4.76 -20.74
C SER A 208 -9.39 -4.79 -21.06
N LEU A 209 -9.95 -3.96 -21.94
CA LEU A 209 -11.43 -3.84 -22.02
C LEU A 209 -12.11 -4.82 -23.00
N THR A 210 -11.35 -5.54 -23.82
CA THR A 210 -11.90 -6.37 -24.91
C THR A 210 -11.55 -7.85 -24.81
N SER A 211 -10.92 -8.29 -23.71
CA SER A 211 -10.63 -9.71 -23.53
C SER A 211 -11.88 -10.45 -23.06
N PRO A 212 -12.47 -11.35 -23.87
CA PRO A 212 -13.68 -12.09 -23.48
C PRO A 212 -13.46 -13.03 -22.28
N ASP A 213 -12.20 -13.27 -21.91
CA ASP A 213 -11.80 -14.16 -20.82
C ASP A 213 -11.68 -13.46 -19.45
N ILE A 214 -11.94 -12.15 -19.36
CA ILE A 214 -11.92 -11.42 -18.09
C ILE A 214 -13.36 -11.12 -17.71
N ASP A 215 -13.87 -11.80 -16.68
CA ASP A 215 -15.14 -11.42 -16.10
C ASP A 215 -15.00 -10.08 -15.37
N LEU A 216 -15.74 -9.10 -15.86
CA LEU A 216 -15.81 -7.75 -15.32
C LEU A 216 -17.24 -7.42 -14.85
N SER A 217 -18.06 -8.44 -14.60
CA SER A 217 -19.41 -8.34 -14.04
C SER A 217 -19.45 -7.45 -12.79
N LEU A 218 -18.41 -7.49 -11.95
CA LEU A 218 -18.24 -6.63 -10.76
C LEU A 218 -18.35 -5.12 -11.05
N LEU A 219 -18.03 -4.70 -12.29
CA LEU A 219 -18.10 -3.31 -12.72
C LEU A 219 -19.54 -2.87 -13.04
N GLY A 220 -20.50 -3.78 -13.02
CA GLY A 220 -21.91 -3.51 -13.29
C GLY A 220 -22.12 -2.96 -14.70
N ASP A 221 -22.85 -1.84 -14.79
CA ASP A 221 -23.06 -1.14 -16.06
C ASP A 221 -21.73 -0.56 -16.60
N ARG A 222 -21.34 -1.06 -17.77
CA ARG A 222 -20.14 -0.65 -18.50
C ARG A 222 -20.44 0.35 -19.62
N SER A 223 -21.63 0.96 -19.61
CA SER A 223 -22.05 2.00 -20.56
C SER A 223 -21.07 3.18 -20.62
N HIS A 224 -20.45 3.54 -19.48
CA HIS A 224 -19.53 4.66 -19.41
C HIS A 224 -18.33 4.38 -18.49
N ARG A 225 -17.12 4.71 -18.96
CA ARG A 225 -15.85 4.45 -18.24
C ARG A 225 -15.79 5.04 -16.82
N LEU A 226 -16.39 6.22 -16.60
CA LEU A 226 -16.43 6.84 -15.26
C LEU A 226 -17.37 6.09 -14.32
N LEU A 227 -18.45 5.51 -14.83
CA LEU A 227 -19.36 4.71 -14.00
C LEU A 227 -18.69 3.39 -13.61
N SER A 228 -18.02 2.72 -14.55
CA SER A 228 -17.23 1.53 -14.24
C SER A 228 -16.09 1.83 -13.26
N ALA A 229 -15.40 2.97 -13.40
CA ALA A 229 -14.37 3.39 -12.45
C ALA A 229 -14.96 3.70 -11.06
N ALA A 230 -16.13 4.34 -11.00
CA ALA A 230 -16.83 4.60 -9.74
C ALA A 230 -17.22 3.29 -9.04
N GLN A 231 -17.74 2.32 -9.79
CA GLN A 231 -18.12 1.02 -9.26
C GLN A 231 -16.88 0.23 -8.79
N ALA A 232 -15.80 0.21 -9.57
CA ALA A 232 -14.54 -0.40 -9.15
C ALA A 232 -14.00 0.20 -7.84
N ALA A 233 -14.06 1.53 -7.71
CA ALA A 233 -13.65 2.23 -6.51
C ALA A 233 -14.57 1.91 -5.32
N LYS A 234 -15.90 1.80 -5.53
CA LYS A 234 -16.85 1.34 -4.52
C LYS A 234 -16.51 -0.08 -4.03
N MET A 235 -16.26 -1.01 -4.95
CA MET A 235 -15.87 -2.37 -4.61
C MET A 235 -14.56 -2.41 -3.81
N ALA A 236 -13.56 -1.61 -4.21
CA ALA A 236 -12.31 -1.50 -3.46
C ALA A 236 -12.54 -1.01 -2.02
N VAL A 237 -13.44 -0.05 -1.82
CA VAL A 237 -13.84 0.44 -0.49
C VAL A 237 -14.51 -0.66 0.34
N VAL A 238 -15.39 -1.45 -0.27
CA VAL A 238 -16.09 -2.55 0.41
C VAL A 238 -15.13 -3.66 0.83
N TYR A 239 -14.23 -4.09 -0.04
CA TYR A 239 -13.24 -5.12 0.27
C TYR A 239 -12.18 -4.67 1.30
N SER A 240 -12.01 -3.37 1.50
CA SER A 240 -11.05 -2.81 2.46
C SER A 240 -11.72 -2.11 3.64
N GLN A 241 -12.98 -2.43 3.93
CA GLN A 241 -13.84 -1.66 4.83
C GLN A 241 -13.34 -1.53 6.29
N TYR A 242 -12.42 -2.39 6.72
CA TYR A 242 -11.85 -2.38 8.09
C TYR A 242 -10.54 -1.60 8.20
N THR A 243 -10.07 -1.00 7.11
CA THR A 243 -8.84 -0.19 7.09
C THR A 243 -9.14 1.22 6.57
N SER A 244 -9.16 2.19 7.48
CA SER A 244 -9.51 3.59 7.19
C SER A 244 -8.71 4.20 6.04
N LEU A 245 -7.40 3.95 6.00
CA LEU A 245 -6.51 4.46 4.94
C LEU A 245 -6.90 3.93 3.55
N TYR A 246 -7.28 2.67 3.44
CA TYR A 246 -7.69 2.07 2.16
C TYR A 246 -9.07 2.59 1.71
N VAL A 247 -10.00 2.76 2.65
CA VAL A 247 -11.28 3.43 2.38
C VAL A 247 -11.05 4.85 1.89
N LEU A 248 -10.25 5.64 2.62
CA LEU A 248 -9.89 7.02 2.24
C LEU A 248 -9.17 7.10 0.90
N THR A 249 -8.36 6.12 0.54
CA THR A 249 -7.64 6.11 -0.75
C THR A 249 -8.60 5.89 -1.93
N ASN A 250 -9.62 5.05 -1.76
CA ASN A 250 -10.48 4.61 -2.85
C ASN A 250 -11.77 5.45 -2.97
N VAL A 251 -12.40 5.82 -1.86
CA VAL A 251 -13.72 6.48 -1.88
C VAL A 251 -13.73 7.87 -2.55
N PRO A 252 -12.67 8.70 -2.47
CA PRO A 252 -12.62 9.96 -3.22
C PRO A 252 -12.49 9.73 -4.73
N THR A 253 -11.95 8.59 -5.17
CA THR A 253 -11.91 8.22 -6.59
C THR A 253 -13.31 7.94 -7.11
N GLN A 254 -14.13 7.21 -6.34
CA GLN A 254 -15.56 7.03 -6.64
C GLN A 254 -16.27 8.39 -6.74
N GLY A 255 -16.15 9.23 -5.72
CA GLY A 255 -16.77 10.55 -5.70
C GLY A 255 -16.35 11.42 -6.88
N THR A 256 -15.05 11.40 -7.24
CA THR A 256 -14.52 12.17 -8.38
C THR A 256 -15.11 11.68 -9.70
N CYS A 257 -15.22 10.37 -9.89
CA CYS A 257 -15.79 9.79 -11.10
C CYS A 257 -17.27 10.16 -11.25
N LEU A 258 -18.07 10.04 -10.17
CA LEU A 258 -19.49 10.37 -10.16
C LEU A 258 -19.73 11.87 -10.37
N LEU A 259 -18.95 12.72 -9.68
CA LEU A 259 -19.00 14.17 -9.86
C LEU A 259 -18.70 14.55 -11.31
N SER A 260 -17.63 14.01 -11.88
CA SER A 260 -17.24 14.27 -13.27
C SER A 260 -18.30 13.76 -14.25
N TYR A 261 -18.86 12.57 -14.03
CA TYR A 261 -19.90 12.01 -14.89
C TYR A 261 -21.18 12.85 -14.88
N SER A 262 -21.55 13.44 -13.73
CA SER A 262 -22.76 14.27 -13.61
C SER A 262 -22.78 15.50 -14.55
N PHE A 263 -21.60 15.93 -15.01
CA PHE A 263 -21.41 17.00 -15.99
C PHE A 263 -21.04 16.50 -17.39
N SER A 264 -20.98 15.18 -17.61
CA SER A 264 -20.82 14.61 -18.94
C SER A 264 -22.05 14.88 -19.79
N VAL A 265 -21.85 15.04 -21.10
CA VAL A 265 -22.93 15.09 -22.10
C VAL A 265 -23.73 13.79 -22.14
N GLU A 266 -23.11 12.68 -21.71
CA GLU A 266 -23.74 11.34 -21.66
C GLU A 266 -24.61 11.14 -20.41
N CYS A 267 -24.53 12.04 -19.42
CA CYS A 267 -25.35 11.95 -18.22
C CYS A 267 -26.76 12.53 -18.45
N PRO A 268 -27.83 11.74 -18.27
CA PRO A 268 -29.20 12.25 -18.34
C PRO A 268 -29.44 13.35 -17.30
N ALA A 269 -30.10 14.44 -17.69
CA ALA A 269 -30.38 15.57 -16.79
C ALA A 269 -31.19 15.14 -15.55
N THR A 270 -32.08 14.16 -15.71
CA THR A 270 -32.90 13.59 -14.63
C THR A 270 -32.08 12.82 -13.58
N GLN A 271 -30.90 12.31 -13.95
CA GLN A 271 -30.03 11.53 -13.06
C GLN A 271 -28.89 12.34 -12.45
N ARG A 272 -28.61 13.54 -12.99
CA ARG A 272 -27.51 14.41 -12.52
C ARG A 272 -27.53 14.61 -11.01
N GLN A 273 -28.70 14.91 -10.44
CA GLN A 273 -28.83 15.14 -9.00
C GLN A 273 -28.52 13.87 -8.19
N SER A 274 -28.92 12.69 -8.66
CA SER A 274 -28.60 11.41 -8.01
C SER A 274 -27.09 11.17 -7.96
N PHE A 275 -26.38 11.37 -9.07
CA PHE A 275 -24.92 11.20 -9.09
C PHE A 275 -24.18 12.22 -8.20
N LEU A 276 -24.66 13.46 -8.12
CA LEU A 276 -24.11 14.46 -7.20
C LEU A 276 -24.32 14.07 -5.73
N LEU A 277 -25.48 13.49 -5.39
CA LEU A 277 -25.75 12.99 -4.04
C LEU A 277 -24.86 11.80 -3.68
N GLN A 278 -24.62 10.87 -4.62
CA GLN A 278 -23.69 9.76 -4.42
C GLN A 278 -22.23 10.24 -4.31
N ALA A 279 -21.83 11.23 -5.10
CA ALA A 279 -20.52 11.86 -4.97
C ALA A 279 -20.33 12.53 -3.60
N ARG A 280 -21.36 13.24 -3.11
CA ARG A 280 -21.38 13.82 -1.76
C ARG A 280 -21.21 12.74 -0.70
N GLU A 281 -21.98 11.66 -0.77
CA GLU A 281 -21.85 10.53 0.16
C GLU A 281 -20.43 9.95 0.15
N ALA A 282 -19.85 9.70 -1.03
CA ALA A 282 -18.49 9.19 -1.17
C ALA A 282 -17.43 10.10 -0.51
N PHE A 283 -17.48 11.41 -0.74
CA PHE A 283 -16.55 12.33 -0.08
C PHE A 283 -16.79 12.44 1.43
N SER A 284 -18.04 12.40 1.88
CA SER A 284 -18.38 12.36 3.31
C SER A 284 -17.82 11.13 4.00
N ILE A 285 -17.92 9.94 3.39
CA ILE A 285 -17.29 8.71 3.89
C ILE A 285 -15.79 8.92 4.04
N GLY A 286 -15.13 9.51 3.04
CA GLY A 286 -13.71 9.85 3.11
C GLY A 286 -13.38 10.73 4.31
N LEU A 287 -14.17 11.77 4.59
CA LEU A 287 -13.97 12.66 5.73
C LEU A 287 -14.31 12.03 7.10
N LEU A 288 -15.09 10.95 7.11
CA LEU A 288 -15.47 10.20 8.31
C LEU A 288 -14.51 9.05 8.62
N THR A 289 -13.54 8.76 7.75
CA THR A 289 -12.46 7.80 8.04
C THR A 289 -11.54 8.24 9.18
N LYS A 290 -11.60 9.52 9.57
CA LYS A 290 -10.84 10.11 10.68
C LYS A 290 -11.77 10.76 11.69
N ALA A 291 -11.59 10.37 12.95
CA ALA A 291 -12.26 11.01 14.08
C ALA A 291 -11.66 12.39 14.37
N GLU A 292 -12.40 13.22 15.10
CA GLU A 292 -11.88 14.51 15.55
C GLU A 292 -10.73 14.30 16.53
N GLY A 293 -9.58 14.94 16.25
CA GLY A 293 -8.37 14.81 17.06
C GLY A 293 -7.42 13.67 16.68
N GLU A 294 -7.78 12.79 15.73
CA GLU A 294 -6.83 11.81 15.19
C GLU A 294 -5.76 12.50 14.35
N LEU A 295 -4.49 12.22 14.66
CA LEU A 295 -3.35 12.75 13.92
C LEU A 295 -3.10 11.94 12.65
N VAL A 296 -2.82 12.65 11.56
CA VAL A 296 -2.48 12.07 10.25
C VAL A 296 -1.03 12.40 9.94
N THR A 297 -0.14 11.40 10.02
CA THR A 297 1.31 11.61 9.88
C THR A 297 1.84 11.32 8.48
N SER A 298 1.04 10.69 7.61
CA SER A 298 1.43 10.43 6.23
C SER A 298 1.06 11.61 5.32
N LYS A 299 2.03 12.10 4.55
CA LYS A 299 1.79 13.13 3.51
C LYS A 299 0.71 12.69 2.51
N GLN A 300 0.71 11.42 2.11
CA GLN A 300 -0.24 10.89 1.14
C GLN A 300 -1.65 10.83 1.73
N GLU A 301 -1.78 10.36 2.96
CA GLU A 301 -3.07 10.29 3.65
C GLU A 301 -3.66 11.68 3.83
N LEU A 302 -2.84 12.63 4.29
CA LEU A 302 -3.22 14.03 4.47
C LEU A 302 -3.69 14.63 3.14
N HIS A 303 -2.89 14.55 2.08
CA HIS A 303 -3.28 15.04 0.76
C HIS A 303 -4.62 14.47 0.28
N THR A 304 -4.86 13.17 0.51
CA THR A 304 -6.11 12.51 0.12
C THR A 304 -7.30 13.00 0.94
N PHE A 305 -7.10 13.25 2.23
CA PHE A 305 -8.09 13.85 3.13
C PHE A 305 -8.45 15.27 2.69
N LEU A 306 -7.46 16.10 2.36
CA LEU A 306 -7.67 17.43 1.77
C LEU A 306 -8.45 17.35 0.45
N LYS A 307 -8.08 16.42 -0.43
CA LYS A 307 -8.78 16.21 -1.70
C LYS A 307 -10.25 15.88 -1.50
N ALA A 308 -10.58 15.04 -0.51
CA ALA A 308 -11.97 14.73 -0.16
C ALA A 308 -12.72 15.99 0.32
N ALA A 309 -12.11 16.80 1.20
CA ALA A 309 -12.71 18.05 1.69
C ALA A 309 -13.00 19.06 0.57
N TYR A 310 -12.02 19.28 -0.30
CA TYR A 310 -12.18 20.19 -1.44
C TYR A 310 -13.24 19.69 -2.41
N SER A 311 -13.22 18.39 -2.74
CA SER A 311 -14.18 17.81 -3.68
C SER A 311 -15.61 17.79 -3.11
N LEU A 312 -15.78 17.59 -1.81
CA LEU A 312 -17.06 17.76 -1.13
C LEU A 312 -17.56 19.20 -1.25
N THR A 313 -16.70 20.19 -1.00
CA THR A 313 -17.03 21.62 -1.15
C THR A 313 -17.53 21.94 -2.56
N VAL A 314 -16.83 21.44 -3.59
CA VAL A 314 -17.25 21.58 -4.99
C VAL A 314 -18.61 20.91 -5.24
N THR A 315 -18.82 19.70 -4.70
CA THR A 315 -20.09 18.98 -4.85
C THR A 315 -21.25 19.76 -4.22
N HIS A 316 -21.05 20.35 -3.04
CA HIS A 316 -22.04 21.17 -2.35
C HIS A 316 -22.43 22.44 -3.11
N LYS A 317 -21.47 23.06 -3.81
CA LYS A 317 -21.75 24.18 -4.72
C LYS A 317 -22.77 23.79 -5.79
N TRP A 318 -22.60 22.60 -6.38
CA TRP A 318 -23.49 22.11 -7.43
C TRP A 318 -24.83 21.58 -6.91
N LEU A 319 -24.89 21.17 -5.65
CA LEU A 319 -26.12 20.79 -4.96
C LEU A 319 -26.96 21.98 -4.46
N GLY A 320 -26.53 23.23 -4.70
CA GLY A 320 -27.28 24.43 -4.33
C GLY A 320 -27.12 24.86 -2.88
N THR A 321 -26.03 24.46 -2.21
CA THR A 321 -25.70 24.97 -0.87
C THR A 321 -25.49 26.48 -0.92
N PRO A 322 -25.92 27.26 0.11
CA PRO A 322 -25.78 28.72 0.09
C PRO A 322 -24.35 29.18 -0.21
N SER A 323 -24.20 30.14 -1.12
CA SER A 323 -22.89 30.63 -1.58
C SER A 323 -21.98 31.10 -0.44
N SER A 324 -22.54 31.66 0.63
CA SER A 324 -21.79 32.07 1.82
C SER A 324 -21.14 30.90 2.56
N VAL A 325 -21.81 29.75 2.63
CA VAL A 325 -21.29 28.52 3.24
C VAL A 325 -20.20 27.92 2.35
N VAL A 326 -20.45 27.83 1.05
CA VAL A 326 -19.47 27.33 0.07
C VAL A 326 -18.21 28.19 0.05
N ALA A 327 -18.35 29.52 0.12
CA ALA A 327 -17.21 30.43 0.17
C ALA A 327 -16.34 30.20 1.43
N LYS A 328 -16.97 30.07 2.60
CA LYS A 328 -16.25 29.76 3.86
C LYS A 328 -15.55 28.41 3.81
N ALA A 329 -16.21 27.38 3.28
CA ALA A 329 -15.60 26.05 3.14
C ALA A 329 -14.44 26.05 2.13
N THR A 330 -14.56 26.83 1.05
CA THR A 330 -13.49 27.03 0.06
C THR A 330 -12.28 27.73 0.68
N GLU A 331 -12.52 28.80 1.45
CA GLU A 331 -11.46 29.51 2.17
C GLU A 331 -10.73 28.59 3.17
N ALA A 332 -11.49 27.80 3.94
CA ALA A 332 -10.92 26.80 4.83
C ALA A 332 -10.04 25.80 4.06
N CYS A 333 -10.54 25.24 2.94
CA CYS A 333 -9.75 24.33 2.10
C CYS A 333 -8.47 24.97 1.54
N GLN A 334 -8.51 26.24 1.17
CA GLN A 334 -7.33 26.97 0.69
C GLN A 334 -6.28 27.12 1.80
N LYS A 335 -6.70 27.45 3.02
CA LYS A 335 -5.81 27.48 4.19
C LYS A 335 -5.21 26.11 4.46
N VAL A 336 -6.03 25.04 4.41
CA VAL A 336 -5.54 23.67 4.62
C VAL A 336 -4.47 23.32 3.60
N LEU A 337 -4.68 23.68 2.33
CA LEU A 337 -3.71 23.41 1.27
C LEU A 337 -2.38 24.16 1.49
N ALA A 338 -2.44 25.41 1.95
CA ALA A 338 -1.23 26.17 2.31
C ALA A 338 -0.46 25.47 3.44
N HIS A 339 -1.13 25.15 4.55
CA HIS A 339 -0.53 24.42 5.66
C HIS A 339 0.00 23.04 5.23
N PHE A 340 -0.63 22.38 4.27
CA PHE A 340 -0.15 21.10 3.73
C PHE A 340 1.17 21.25 2.95
N TYR A 341 1.35 22.33 2.20
CA TYR A 341 2.63 22.62 1.55
C TYR A 341 3.72 22.91 2.58
N ASP A 342 3.40 23.70 3.61
CA ASP A 342 4.31 23.95 4.73
C ASP A 342 4.67 22.63 5.44
N TYR A 343 3.68 21.78 5.73
CA TYR A 343 3.87 20.45 6.31
C TYR A 343 4.77 19.56 5.44
N SER A 344 4.61 19.64 4.13
CA SER A 344 5.40 18.85 3.17
C SER A 344 6.87 19.25 3.15
N ASN A 345 7.17 20.52 3.41
CA ASN A 345 8.51 21.11 3.40
C ASN A 345 9.13 21.24 4.80
N ALA A 346 8.35 21.11 5.87
CA ALA A 346 8.78 21.32 7.24
C ALA A 346 9.71 20.20 7.76
N GLU A 347 10.59 20.58 8.68
CA GLU A 347 11.30 19.67 9.56
C GLU A 347 10.35 19.02 10.58
N THR A 348 10.73 17.85 11.11
CA THR A 348 9.85 16.95 11.85
C THR A 348 9.20 17.56 13.09
N GLN A 349 9.82 18.54 13.75
CA GLN A 349 9.30 19.19 14.96
C GLN A 349 8.10 20.13 14.68
N HIS A 350 8.01 20.71 13.48
CA HIS A 350 6.91 21.60 13.08
C HIS A 350 5.71 20.85 12.50
N LYS A 351 5.88 19.58 12.13
CA LYS A 351 4.83 18.76 11.49
C LYS A 351 3.65 18.47 12.41
N ASP A 352 3.90 18.25 13.70
CA ASP A 352 2.83 17.91 14.66
C ASP A 352 1.85 19.09 14.83
N SER A 353 2.37 20.33 14.93
CA SER A 353 1.54 21.55 14.98
C SER A 353 0.76 21.77 13.69
N LEU A 354 1.43 21.69 12.54
CA LEU A 354 0.79 21.87 11.23
C LEU A 354 -0.28 20.80 10.97
N CYS A 355 -0.06 19.56 11.41
CA CYS A 355 -1.08 18.52 11.34
C CYS A 355 -2.30 18.87 12.18
N GLY A 356 -2.12 19.38 13.41
CA GLY A 356 -3.22 19.82 14.25
C GLY A 356 -4.06 20.94 13.60
N GLU A 357 -3.40 21.94 13.02
CA GLU A 357 -4.05 23.04 12.30
C GLU A 357 -4.84 22.54 11.08
N ILE A 358 -4.25 21.63 10.30
CA ILE A 358 -4.91 21.00 9.16
C ILE A 358 -6.16 20.22 9.61
N THR A 359 -6.04 19.39 10.64
CA THR A 359 -7.16 18.60 11.16
C THR A 359 -8.30 19.51 11.65
N GLN A 360 -7.97 20.60 12.35
CA GLN A 360 -8.97 21.57 12.82
C GLN A 360 -9.70 22.25 11.65
N LEU A 361 -8.99 22.68 10.62
CA LEU A 361 -9.60 23.30 9.45
C LEU A 361 -10.47 22.31 8.66
N VAL A 362 -10.08 21.03 8.56
CA VAL A 362 -10.93 20.02 7.94
C VAL A 362 -12.17 19.74 8.80
N ALA A 363 -12.07 19.74 10.12
CA ALA A 363 -13.22 19.66 11.02
C ALA A 363 -14.18 20.85 10.81
N GLN A 364 -13.65 22.05 10.59
CA GLN A 364 -14.46 23.22 10.21
C GLN A 364 -15.19 22.99 8.88
N VAL A 365 -14.55 22.40 7.86
CA VAL A 365 -15.21 22.04 6.59
C VAL A 365 -16.32 21.02 6.83
N LYS A 366 -16.08 19.99 7.64
CA LYS A 366 -17.11 19.00 8.02
C LYS A 366 -18.33 19.67 8.66
N LEU A 367 -18.12 20.60 9.59
CA LEU A 367 -19.20 21.35 10.23
C LEU A 367 -19.96 22.24 9.24
N LEU A 368 -19.25 23.01 8.41
CA LEU A 368 -19.87 23.91 7.43
C LEU A 368 -20.73 23.16 6.41
N LEU A 369 -20.30 21.97 6.00
CA LEU A 369 -20.97 21.15 4.99
C LEU A 369 -21.91 20.09 5.58
N ARG A 370 -22.07 20.05 6.91
CA ARG A 370 -22.93 19.10 7.64
C ARG A 370 -22.59 17.64 7.33
N VAL A 371 -21.32 17.29 7.52
CA VAL A 371 -20.83 15.91 7.40
C VAL A 371 -21.17 15.17 8.68
N ASP A 372 -22.36 14.57 8.70
CA ASP A 372 -22.85 13.79 9.83
C ASP A 372 -22.41 12.32 9.74
N PRO A 373 -22.21 11.62 10.88
CA PRO A 373 -21.97 10.19 10.89
C PRO A 373 -23.07 9.42 10.16
N PHE A 374 -22.69 8.39 9.40
CA PHE A 374 -23.63 7.54 8.68
C PHE A 374 -24.16 6.39 9.54
N ASN A 375 -25.32 5.85 9.14
CA ASN A 375 -25.81 4.59 9.69
C ASN A 375 -24.86 3.45 9.32
N ASN A 376 -24.37 2.75 10.33
CA ASN A 376 -23.49 1.61 10.19
C ASN A 376 -23.90 0.52 11.17
N SER A 377 -24.50 -0.54 10.63
CA SER A 377 -24.87 -1.74 11.37
C SER A 377 -23.66 -2.58 11.82
N GLU A 378 -22.50 -2.41 11.19
CA GLU A 378 -21.30 -3.19 11.50
C GLU A 378 -20.21 -2.36 12.18
N LYS A 379 -20.09 -2.56 13.49
CA LYS A 379 -19.04 -1.93 14.30
C LYS A 379 -17.64 -2.30 13.79
N GLY A 380 -16.75 -1.29 13.74
CA GLY A 380 -15.36 -1.41 13.28
C GLY A 380 -15.18 -1.23 11.76
N SER A 381 -16.26 -1.11 11.00
CA SER A 381 -16.20 -0.79 9.58
C SER A 381 -16.26 0.72 9.34
N PHE A 382 -15.57 1.17 8.29
CA PHE A 382 -15.51 2.59 7.87
C PHE A 382 -16.47 2.91 6.71
N ILE A 383 -17.44 2.03 6.42
CA ILE A 383 -18.42 2.23 5.34
C ILE A 383 -19.87 2.24 5.88
N PRO A 384 -20.80 2.96 5.23
CA PRO A 384 -22.21 2.95 5.58
C PRO A 384 -22.93 1.69 5.11
N ASP A 385 -24.13 1.45 5.64
CA ASP A 385 -25.00 0.34 5.22
C ASP A 385 -25.38 0.43 3.72
N SER A 386 -25.40 1.63 3.13
CA SER A 386 -25.64 1.84 1.69
C SER A 386 -24.56 1.21 0.79
N TYR A 387 -23.38 0.90 1.35
CA TYR A 387 -22.30 0.21 0.63
C TYR A 387 -22.34 -1.31 0.83
N ARG A 388 -23.15 -1.81 1.77
CA ARG A 388 -23.24 -3.24 2.10
C ARG A 388 -24.23 -4.01 1.23
N ASN A 389 -25.25 -3.33 0.70
CA ASN A 389 -26.26 -3.93 -0.18
C ASN A 389 -25.74 -4.14 -1.61
N ILE A 390 -24.58 -4.78 -1.75
CA ILE A 390 -24.08 -5.26 -3.04
C ILE A 390 -24.40 -6.75 -3.03
N GLU A 391 -25.53 -7.13 -3.62
CA GLU A 391 -25.88 -8.54 -3.88
C GLU A 391 -24.65 -9.24 -4.43
N ASP A 392 -24.22 -10.34 -3.80
CA ASP A 392 -23.04 -11.18 -4.07
C ASP A 392 -22.49 -11.02 -5.49
N THR A 393 -21.79 -9.91 -5.76
CA THR A 393 -21.07 -9.72 -7.01
C THR A 393 -19.71 -10.33 -6.74
N SER A 394 -19.69 -11.65 -6.52
CA SER A 394 -18.48 -12.39 -6.30
C SER A 394 -17.60 -12.19 -7.52
N VAL A 395 -16.36 -11.75 -7.28
CA VAL A 395 -15.34 -11.79 -8.33
C VAL A 395 -15.02 -13.27 -8.55
N ASP A 396 -15.58 -13.85 -9.61
CA ASP A 396 -15.35 -15.24 -10.00
C ASP A 396 -13.92 -15.39 -10.55
N PHE A 397 -12.96 -15.42 -9.63
CA PHE A 397 -11.54 -15.59 -9.94
C PHE A 397 -11.06 -16.95 -9.46
N THR A 398 -10.95 -17.88 -10.40
CA THR A 398 -10.42 -19.23 -10.13
C THR A 398 -8.92 -19.28 -10.41
N LEU A 399 -8.20 -20.18 -9.72
CA LEU A 399 -6.78 -20.45 -10.01
C LEU A 399 -6.58 -20.88 -11.47
N GLU A 400 -7.55 -21.60 -12.05
CA GLU A 400 -7.51 -21.98 -13.46
C GLU A 400 -7.65 -20.76 -14.39
N GLY A 401 -8.58 -19.85 -14.07
CA GLY A 401 -8.75 -18.58 -14.77
C GLY A 401 -7.46 -17.74 -14.71
N PHE A 402 -6.85 -17.64 -13.54
CA PHE A 402 -5.57 -16.98 -13.37
C PHE A 402 -4.46 -17.62 -14.22
N ALA A 403 -4.34 -18.96 -14.19
CA ALA A 403 -3.36 -19.67 -14.99
C ALA A 403 -3.56 -19.49 -16.51
N LYS A 404 -4.80 -19.33 -16.98
CA LYS A 404 -5.10 -18.97 -18.38
C LYS A 404 -4.59 -17.56 -18.72
N VAL A 405 -4.85 -16.58 -17.85
CA VAL A 405 -4.35 -15.21 -17.99
C VAL A 405 -2.81 -15.17 -17.99
N MET A 406 -2.17 -15.89 -17.07
CA MET A 406 -0.70 -15.95 -16.99
C MET A 406 -0.07 -16.55 -18.24
N ARG A 407 -0.63 -17.64 -18.79
CA ARG A 407 -0.15 -18.24 -20.05
C ARG A 407 -0.22 -17.25 -21.23
N LYS A 408 -1.25 -16.40 -21.27
CA LYS A 408 -1.33 -15.35 -22.31
C LYS A 408 -0.24 -14.30 -22.14
N PHE A 409 0.01 -13.84 -20.91
CA PHE A 409 1.09 -12.90 -20.63
C PHE A 409 2.46 -13.47 -21.01
N GLN A 410 2.71 -14.75 -20.73
CA GLN A 410 3.95 -15.43 -21.12
C GLN A 410 4.11 -15.49 -22.65
N LYS A 411 3.05 -15.85 -23.38
CA LYS A 411 3.07 -15.86 -24.86
C LYS A 411 3.33 -14.47 -25.45
N TYR A 412 2.70 -13.44 -24.89
CA TYR A 412 2.92 -12.05 -25.31
C TYR A 412 4.36 -11.60 -25.04
N HIS A 413 4.91 -11.94 -23.86
CA HIS A 413 6.29 -11.65 -23.52
C HIS A 413 7.29 -12.35 -24.46
N ALA A 414 7.10 -13.65 -24.74
CA ALA A 414 7.91 -14.39 -25.70
C ALA A 414 7.89 -13.73 -27.09
N SER A 415 6.70 -13.40 -27.59
CA SER A 415 6.54 -12.72 -28.88
C SER A 415 7.23 -11.34 -28.91
N LEU A 416 7.20 -10.57 -27.83
CA LEU A 416 7.92 -9.29 -27.74
C LEU A 416 9.44 -9.49 -27.75
N CYS A 417 9.95 -10.48 -27.00
CA CYS A 417 11.38 -10.81 -26.98
C CYS A 417 11.88 -11.24 -28.36
N ASP A 418 11.10 -12.04 -29.10
CA ASP A 418 11.44 -12.49 -30.45
C ASP A 418 11.52 -11.31 -31.44
N THR A 419 10.62 -10.33 -31.32
CA THR A 419 10.61 -9.15 -32.20
C THR A 419 11.71 -8.13 -31.89
N THR A 420 12.25 -8.11 -30.67
CA THR A 420 13.18 -7.05 -30.23
C THR A 420 14.65 -7.38 -30.46
N ASN A 421 15.01 -8.59 -30.92
CA ASN A 421 16.39 -9.06 -31.15
C ASN A 421 17.37 -8.84 -29.98
N THR A 422 16.87 -8.39 -28.84
CA THR A 422 17.53 -8.53 -27.55
C THR A 422 17.33 -9.98 -27.17
N ASN A 423 18.28 -10.82 -27.55
CA ASN A 423 18.60 -11.96 -26.71
C ASN A 423 18.61 -11.42 -25.27
N CYS A 424 17.69 -11.87 -24.43
CA CYS A 424 17.78 -11.70 -22.98
C CYS A 424 19.02 -12.47 -22.49
N LYS A 425 20.21 -12.04 -22.91
CA LYS A 425 21.52 -12.51 -22.46
C LYS A 425 21.65 -12.05 -21.02
N GLY A 426 21.12 -12.85 -20.10
CA GLY A 426 21.20 -12.56 -18.67
C GLY A 426 20.43 -13.51 -17.76
N ALA A 427 19.49 -14.32 -18.25
CA ALA A 427 18.92 -15.40 -17.45
C ALA A 427 19.61 -16.71 -17.83
N LYS A 428 20.70 -17.05 -17.12
CA LYS A 428 20.97 -18.48 -16.93
C LYS A 428 19.75 -19.05 -16.22
N GLU A 429 19.01 -19.94 -16.89
CA GLU A 429 18.01 -20.78 -16.24
C GLU A 429 18.66 -21.39 -15.00
N GLY A 430 18.11 -21.10 -13.82
CA GLY A 430 18.60 -21.61 -12.53
C GLY A 430 19.31 -20.62 -11.61
N VAL A 431 19.48 -19.34 -11.95
CA VAL A 431 19.91 -18.34 -10.95
C VAL A 431 18.68 -17.86 -10.17
N THR A 432 18.50 -18.42 -8.98
CA THR A 432 17.48 -18.03 -8.02
C THR A 432 17.65 -16.55 -7.66
N LEU A 433 16.75 -15.70 -8.14
CA LEU A 433 16.85 -14.26 -7.93
C LEU A 433 16.58 -13.93 -6.45
N CYS A 434 17.55 -13.26 -5.83
CA CYS A 434 17.51 -12.81 -4.44
C CYS A 434 17.83 -11.31 -4.36
N ILE A 435 17.54 -10.66 -3.22
CA ILE A 435 17.64 -9.21 -3.08
C ILE A 435 19.05 -8.65 -3.37
N THR A 436 20.11 -9.45 -3.20
CA THR A 436 21.50 -9.09 -3.50
C THR A 436 21.88 -9.30 -4.96
N ALA A 437 21.25 -10.26 -5.66
CA ALA A 437 21.42 -10.47 -7.10
C ALA A 437 20.84 -9.32 -7.96
N LEU A 438 20.00 -8.46 -7.37
CA LEU A 438 19.33 -7.34 -8.04
C LEU A 438 20.19 -6.10 -8.32
N GLY A 439 21.52 -6.23 -8.43
CA GLY A 439 22.38 -5.24 -9.09
C GLY A 439 22.18 -3.78 -8.65
N THR A 440 22.36 -3.51 -7.36
CA THR A 440 22.54 -2.15 -6.84
C THR A 440 23.90 -2.01 -6.19
N THR A 441 24.94 -1.84 -7.00
CA THR A 441 26.17 -1.23 -6.51
C THR A 441 25.81 0.08 -5.83
N ILE A 442 26.17 0.18 -4.56
CA ILE A 442 26.19 1.44 -3.83
C ILE A 442 27.24 2.30 -4.55
N GLY A 443 26.84 3.46 -5.06
CA GLY A 443 27.69 4.57 -5.46
C GLY A 443 29.06 4.23 -6.10
N THR A 444 29.11 4.27 -7.42
CA THR A 444 30.19 5.02 -8.08
C THR A 444 29.51 5.76 -9.22
N GLU A 445 29.48 7.08 -9.09
CA GLU A 445 29.18 7.99 -10.18
C GLU A 445 30.07 7.59 -11.35
N CYS A 446 29.48 7.30 -12.52
CA CYS A 446 30.26 7.29 -13.74
C CYS A 446 30.82 8.70 -13.92
N GLY A 447 32.12 8.84 -13.68
CA GLY A 447 32.89 9.94 -14.21
C GLY A 447 32.63 10.05 -15.70
N THR A 448 32.23 11.24 -16.12
CA THR A 448 32.28 11.65 -17.51
C THR A 448 33.75 11.82 -17.85
N GLU A 449 34.30 10.89 -18.61
CA GLU A 449 35.49 11.16 -19.42
C GLU A 449 35.03 11.32 -20.87
N ALA A 450 35.60 12.36 -21.49
CA ALA A 450 35.25 12.93 -22.79
C ALA A 450 35.47 11.98 -23.98
#